data_AF-A0A529Y8Z5-F1
#
_entry.id   AF-A0A529Y8Z5-F1
#
_cell.length_a   1.000
_cell.length_b   1.000
_cell.length_c   1.000
_cell.angle_alpha   90.00
_cell.angle_beta   90.00
_cell.angle_gamma   90.00
#
_symmetry.space_group_name_H-M   'P 1'
#
loop_
_entity.id
_entity.type
_entity.pdbx_description
1 polymer ?
#
loop_
_entity_poly.entity_id
_entity_poly.type
_entity_poly.pdbx_seq_one_letter_code
_entity_poly.pdbx_strand_id
1 'polypeptide(L)'
;MPAMGTTTMSRRPATRTRPARTAAGTPFRMLIDCGIHVSIAGGPALVGDIVADIRKETGGKIDILVVTHEHWDHVSGFLTAKDLFKDFVVADVWMAWTENPADAEATELD
;
A
#
# COMPACT_ATOMS: atom_id res chain seq x y z
N MET A 1 -16.32 38.69 -18.31
CA MET A 1 -15.39 38.42 -17.21
C MET A 1 -16.20 37.85 -16.03
N PRO A 2 -16.37 36.52 -15.88
CA PRO A 2 -16.90 35.98 -14.63
C PRO A 2 -15.76 35.64 -13.66
N ALA A 3 -16.06 35.81 -12.38
CA ALA A 3 -15.17 35.79 -11.25
C ALA A 3 -14.59 34.40 -10.94
N MET A 4 -13.33 34.39 -10.46
CA MET A 4 -12.64 33.23 -9.91
C MET A 4 -13.33 32.78 -8.61
N GLY A 5 -13.89 31.56 -8.61
CA GLY A 5 -14.37 30.89 -7.40
C GLY A 5 -13.22 30.19 -6.70
N THR A 6 -12.91 30.60 -5.47
CA THR A 6 -11.98 29.90 -4.59
C THR A 6 -12.65 28.66 -4.01
N THR A 7 -12.40 27.50 -4.62
CA THR A 7 -12.78 26.20 -4.03
C THR A 7 -11.91 25.97 -2.80
N THR A 8 -12.53 26.12 -1.63
CA THR A 8 -11.88 25.78 -0.36
C THR A 8 -11.84 24.26 -0.24
N MET A 9 -10.62 23.68 -0.26
CA MET A 9 -10.38 22.27 0.07
C MET A 9 -10.83 22.00 1.51
N SER A 10 -12.06 21.50 1.68
CA SER A 10 -12.56 21.04 2.97
C SER A 10 -11.87 19.72 3.31
N ARG A 11 -10.74 19.79 4.03
CA ARG A 11 -10.14 18.62 4.69
C ARG A 11 -11.17 18.03 5.65
N ARG A 12 -11.73 16.86 5.29
CA ARG A 12 -12.51 16.06 6.25
C ARG A 12 -11.62 15.77 7.46
N PRO A 13 -12.09 15.95 8.70
CA PRO A 13 -11.32 15.55 9.85
C PRO A 13 -11.20 14.03 9.81
N ALA A 14 -9.98 13.51 9.76
CA ALA A 14 -9.72 12.10 9.96
C ALA A 14 -9.95 11.77 11.44
N THR A 15 -11.21 11.63 11.86
CA THR A 15 -11.55 10.94 13.11
C THR A 15 -11.30 9.46 12.91
N ARG A 16 -10.02 9.07 12.87
CA ARG A 16 -9.61 7.67 12.95
C ARG A 16 -9.59 7.32 14.43
N THR A 17 -10.70 6.75 14.91
CA THR A 17 -10.78 6.15 16.23
C THR A 17 -9.68 5.10 16.33
N ARG A 18 -8.70 5.32 17.20
CA ARG A 18 -7.65 4.32 17.48
C ARG A 18 -8.34 3.09 18.08
N PRO A 19 -8.24 1.89 17.50
CA PRO A 19 -8.82 0.70 18.12
C PRO A 19 -8.21 0.53 19.51
N ALA A 20 -9.05 0.29 20.51
CA ALA A 20 -8.58 -0.03 21.85
C ALA A 20 -7.76 -1.33 21.80
N ARG A 21 -6.53 -1.30 22.37
CA ARG A 21 -5.72 -2.52 22.53
C ARG A 21 -6.41 -3.45 23.52
N THR A 22 -6.73 -4.67 23.10
CA THR A 22 -7.17 -5.73 24.02
C THR A 22 -5.97 -6.34 24.76
N ALA A 23 -6.23 -6.97 25.91
CA ALA A 23 -5.24 -7.34 26.93
C ALA A 23 -4.19 -8.42 26.53
N ALA A 24 -4.22 -8.87 25.28
CA ALA A 24 -3.10 -9.43 24.52
C ALA A 24 -3.49 -9.27 23.04
N GLY A 25 -3.54 -8.03 22.56
CA GLY A 25 -4.25 -7.69 21.33
C GLY A 25 -3.62 -8.28 20.08
N THR A 26 -4.47 -8.72 19.15
CA THR A 26 -4.03 -9.12 17.80
C THR A 26 -3.15 -8.01 17.23
N PRO A 27 -1.92 -8.33 16.76
CA PRO A 27 -1.05 -7.31 16.19
C PRO A 27 -1.72 -6.65 14.99
N PHE A 28 -1.61 -5.32 14.91
CA PHE A 28 -1.94 -4.59 13.70
C PHE A 28 -0.86 -4.86 12.64
N ARG A 29 -1.25 -5.33 11.46
CA ARG A 29 -0.34 -5.76 10.39
C ARG A 29 -0.29 -4.71 9.29
N MET A 30 0.87 -4.08 9.14
CA MET A 30 1.17 -3.16 8.05
C MET A 30 2.22 -3.79 7.15
N LEU A 31 1.94 -3.85 5.86
CA LEU A 31 2.93 -4.15 4.83
C LEU A 31 3.30 -2.83 4.14
N ILE A 32 4.60 -2.55 4.04
CA ILE A 32 5.11 -1.38 3.33
C ILE A 32 5.91 -1.92 2.15
N ASP A 33 5.42 -1.67 0.95
CA ASP A 33 5.98 -2.16 -0.31
C ASP A 33 6.11 -3.69 -0.40
N CYS A 34 6.32 -4.17 -1.62
CA CYS A 34 6.74 -5.54 -1.91
C CYS A 34 7.39 -5.55 -3.28
N GLY A 35 8.71 -5.45 -3.31
CA GLY A 35 9.47 -5.51 -4.54
C GLY A 35 10.93 -5.86 -4.28
N ILE A 36 11.69 -5.95 -5.37
CA ILE A 36 13.12 -6.19 -5.29
C ILE A 36 13.84 -5.52 -6.45
N HIS A 37 15.03 -4.99 -6.20
CA HIS A 37 15.84 -4.38 -7.23
C HIS A 37 16.19 -5.40 -8.34
N VAL A 38 16.12 -4.96 -9.60
CA VAL A 38 16.26 -5.82 -10.80
C VAL A 38 17.62 -6.51 -10.90
N SER A 39 18.64 -5.99 -10.22
CA SER A 39 19.99 -6.57 -10.21
C SER A 39 20.12 -7.82 -9.34
N ILE A 40 19.11 -8.16 -8.54
CA ILE A 40 19.18 -9.33 -7.65
C ILE A 40 18.88 -10.59 -8.45
N ALA A 41 19.91 -11.40 -8.67
CA ALA A 41 19.79 -12.71 -9.28
C ALA A 41 18.85 -13.61 -8.46
N GLY A 42 17.85 -14.21 -9.13
CA GLY A 42 16.83 -15.01 -8.45
C GLY A 42 15.80 -14.19 -7.64
N GLY A 43 15.77 -12.86 -7.81
CA GLY A 43 14.91 -11.97 -7.02
C GLY A 43 13.44 -12.37 -6.94
N PRO A 44 12.76 -12.73 -8.05
CA PRO A 44 11.36 -13.17 -7.99
C PRO A 44 11.12 -14.39 -7.09
N ALA A 45 12.04 -15.35 -7.08
CA ALA A 45 11.92 -16.54 -6.21
C ALA A 45 12.09 -16.14 -4.73
N LEU A 46 13.07 -15.29 -4.43
CA LEU A 46 13.28 -14.74 -3.08
C LEU A 46 12.05 -13.97 -2.59
N VAL A 47 11.43 -13.15 -3.44
CA VAL A 47 10.18 -12.47 -3.11
C VAL A 47 9.06 -13.47 -2.83
N GLY A 48 8.97 -14.55 -3.61
CA GLY A 48 8.01 -15.63 -3.36
C GLY A 48 8.17 -16.24 -1.96
N ASP A 49 9.40 -16.53 -1.54
CA ASP A 49 9.70 -17.06 -0.21
C ASP A 49 9.32 -16.05 0.90
N ILE A 50 9.61 -14.76 0.70
CA ILE A 50 9.24 -13.69 1.63
C ILE A 50 7.72 -13.59 1.76
N VAL A 51 6.98 -13.61 0.65
CA VAL A 51 5.50 -13.52 0.68
C VAL A 51 4.88 -14.74 1.38
N ALA A 52 5.46 -15.93 1.20
CA ALA A 52 5.06 -17.12 1.92
C ALA A 52 5.26 -16.97 3.44
N ASP A 53 6.39 -16.39 3.87
CA ASP A 53 6.66 -16.12 5.28
C ASP A 53 5.74 -15.04 5.87
N ILE A 54 5.48 -13.96 5.11
CA ILE A 54 4.49 -12.94 5.48
C ILE A 54 3.13 -13.60 5.70
N ARG A 55 2.69 -14.51 4.82
CA ARG A 55 1.41 -15.22 4.99
C ARG A 55 1.40 -16.05 6.26
N LYS A 56 2.48 -16.79 6.54
CA LYS A 56 2.62 -17.60 7.77
C LYS A 56 2.53 -16.74 9.03
N GLU A 57 3.19 -15.58 9.03
CA GLU A 57 3.25 -14.68 10.17
C GLU A 57 1.94 -13.90 10.39
N THR A 58 1.27 -13.52 9.30
CA THR A 58 0.04 -12.70 9.36
C THR A 58 -1.25 -13.52 9.36
N GLY A 59 -1.18 -14.81 9.05
CA GLY A 59 -2.37 -15.62 8.71
C GLY A 59 -3.07 -15.15 7.43
N GLY A 60 -2.35 -14.43 6.55
CA GLY A 60 -2.90 -13.85 5.31
C GLY A 60 -3.72 -12.57 5.52
N LYS A 61 -3.67 -11.94 6.70
CA LYS A 61 -4.37 -10.67 6.96
C LYS A 61 -3.40 -9.48 7.03
N ILE A 62 -3.63 -8.50 6.17
CA ILE A 62 -2.95 -7.20 6.21
C ILE A 62 -4.00 -6.13 6.53
N ASP A 63 -3.82 -5.41 7.63
CA ASP A 63 -4.74 -4.32 7.98
C ASP A 63 -4.51 -3.10 7.07
N ILE A 64 -3.28 -2.88 6.63
CA ILE A 64 -2.95 -1.82 5.69
C ILE A 64 -1.75 -2.17 4.81
N LEU A 65 -1.91 -2.01 3.50
CA LEU A 65 -0.81 -2.00 2.54
C LEU A 65 -0.46 -0.55 2.20
N VAL A 66 0.80 -0.18 2.40
CA VAL A 66 1.33 1.12 2.01
C VAL A 66 2.27 0.91 0.83
N VAL A 67 2.01 1.60 -0.28
CA VAL A 67 2.93 1.68 -1.43
C VAL A 67 3.56 3.06 -1.43
N THR A 68 4.88 3.13 -1.33
CA THR A 68 5.59 4.40 -1.19
C THR A 68 5.67 5.16 -2.50
N HIS A 69 5.98 4.47 -3.60
CA HIS A 69 6.01 4.96 -4.98
C HIS A 69 6.10 3.79 -5.97
N GLU A 70 6.06 4.10 -7.26
CA GLU A 70 5.85 3.19 -8.39
C GLU A 70 7.11 2.44 -8.89
N HIS A 71 8.28 2.77 -8.35
CA HIS A 71 9.52 2.10 -8.78
C HIS A 71 9.47 0.58 -8.57
N TRP A 72 10.11 -0.14 -9.50
CA TRP A 72 10.04 -1.60 -9.60
C TRP A 72 10.37 -2.32 -8.30
N ASP A 73 11.40 -1.88 -7.58
CA ASP A 73 11.85 -2.47 -6.32
C ASP A 73 10.89 -2.26 -5.15
N HIS A 74 9.82 -1.49 -5.34
CA HIS A 74 8.74 -1.30 -4.37
C HIS A 74 7.49 -2.10 -4.72
N VAL A 75 7.20 -2.33 -6.00
CA VAL A 75 5.90 -2.90 -6.44
C VAL A 75 6.00 -4.24 -7.15
N SER A 76 7.19 -4.66 -7.59
CA SER A 76 7.34 -5.84 -8.47
C SER A 76 6.80 -7.13 -7.87
N GLY A 77 6.83 -7.27 -6.55
CA GLY A 77 6.39 -8.46 -5.82
C GLY A 77 4.89 -8.71 -5.95
N PHE A 78 4.08 -7.67 -6.10
CA PHE A 78 2.65 -7.83 -6.35
C PHE A 78 2.36 -8.45 -7.73
N LEU A 79 3.30 -8.31 -8.68
CA LEU A 79 3.24 -8.95 -9.98
C LEU A 79 3.87 -10.35 -9.97
N THR A 80 5.11 -10.47 -9.49
CA THR A 80 5.88 -11.72 -9.55
C THR A 80 5.39 -12.78 -8.57
N ALA A 81 4.78 -12.37 -7.45
CA ALA A 81 4.18 -13.24 -6.44
C ALA A 81 2.64 -13.12 -6.39
N LYS A 82 2.00 -12.68 -7.48
CA LYS A 82 0.54 -12.47 -7.58
C LYS A 82 -0.28 -13.67 -7.06
N ASP A 83 0.12 -14.88 -7.41
CA ASP A 83 -0.59 -16.10 -7.01
C ASP A 83 -0.50 -16.40 -5.51
N LEU A 84 0.53 -15.88 -4.81
CA LEU A 84 0.63 -15.99 -3.35
C LEU A 84 -0.22 -14.91 -2.67
N PHE A 85 -0.29 -13.71 -3.27
CA PHE A 85 -1.10 -12.61 -2.77
C PHE A 85 -2.61 -12.81 -2.93
N LYS A 86 -3.07 -13.65 -3.86
CA LYS A 86 -4.51 -13.90 -4.11
C LYS A 86 -5.30 -14.33 -2.86
N ASP A 87 -4.61 -14.96 -1.89
CA ASP A 87 -5.22 -15.48 -0.66
C ASP A 87 -5.12 -14.51 0.51
N PHE A 88 -4.54 -13.31 0.31
CA PHE A 88 -4.48 -12.29 1.34
C PHE A 88 -5.78 -11.49 1.41
N VAL A 89 -6.15 -11.09 2.62
CA VAL A 89 -7.15 -10.05 2.87
C VAL A 89 -6.40 -8.77 3.23
N VAL A 90 -6.54 -7.75 2.38
CA VAL A 90 -5.99 -6.40 2.60
C VAL A 90 -7.16 -5.47 2.89
N ALA A 91 -7.21 -4.88 4.09
CA ALA A 91 -8.34 -4.05 4.50
C ALA A 91 -8.30 -2.63 3.91
N ASP A 92 -7.13 -2.00 3.92
CA ASP A 92 -6.90 -0.68 3.33
C ASP A 92 -5.62 -0.67 2.47
N VAL A 93 -5.61 0.15 1.42
CA VAL A 93 -4.43 0.42 0.59
C VAL A 93 -4.18 1.92 0.57
N TRP A 94 -2.97 2.34 0.95
CA TRP A 94 -2.51 3.72 0.89
C TRP A 94 -1.42 3.84 -0.15
N MET A 95 -1.58 4.82 -1.04
CA MET A 95 -0.57 5.21 -2.02
C MET A 95 -0.34 6.72 -1.89
N ALA A 96 0.72 7.22 -2.53
CA ALA A 96 0.93 8.66 -2.63
C ALA A 96 -0.27 9.32 -3.32
N TRP A 97 -0.55 10.58 -2.97
CA TRP A 97 -1.62 11.35 -3.60
C TRP A 97 -1.36 11.60 -5.09
N THR A 98 -0.08 11.54 -5.50
CA THR A 98 0.38 11.60 -6.90
C THR A 98 -0.14 10.44 -7.74
N GLU A 99 -0.51 9.31 -7.13
CA GLU A 99 -1.08 8.16 -7.85
C GLU A 99 -2.60 8.32 -8.12
N ASN A 100 -3.20 9.47 -7.78
CA ASN A 100 -4.62 9.71 -7.99
C ASN A 100 -4.87 10.30 -9.39
N PRO A 101 -5.40 9.54 -10.36
CA PRO A 101 -5.63 10.04 -11.72
C PRO A 101 -6.75 11.09 -11.81
N ALA A 102 -7.49 11.32 -10.72
CA ALA A 102 -8.50 12.37 -10.63
C ALA A 102 -7.98 13.65 -9.96
N ASP A 103 -6.74 13.66 -9.48
CA ASP A 103 -6.11 14.86 -8.93
C ASP A 103 -5.38 15.62 -10.04
N ALA A 104 -5.78 16.87 -10.24
CA ALA A 104 -5.23 17.72 -11.30
C ALA A 104 -3.75 18.05 -11.05
N GLU A 105 -3.35 18.23 -9.80
CA GLU A 105 -1.94 18.52 -9.46
C GLU A 105 -1.09 17.26 -9.64
N ALA A 106 -1.65 16.07 -9.39
CA ALA A 106 -0.96 14.81 -9.63
C ALA A 106 -0.70 14.59 -11.12
N THR A 107 -1.72 14.84 -11.95
CA THR A 107 -1.61 14.69 -13.41
C THR A 107 -0.58 15.62 -14.04
N GLU A 108 -0.24 16.74 -13.40
CA GLU A 108 0.82 17.64 -13.87
C GLU A 108 2.24 17.12 -13.57
N LEU A 109 2.38 16.12 -12.69
CA LEU A 109 3.65 15.59 -12.21
C LEU A 109 4.04 14.23 -12.85
N ASP A 110 3.08 13.52 -13.45
CA ASP A 110 3.27 12.27 -14.21
C ASP A 110 3.98 12.48 -15.56
#